data_AF-A0A7S1D781-F1
#
_entry.id   AF-A0A7S1D781-F1
#
_cell.length_a   1.000
_cell.length_b   1.000
_cell.length_c   1.000
_cell.angle_alpha   90.00
_cell.angle_beta   90.00
_cell.angle_gamma   90.00
#
_symmetry.space_group_name_H-M   'P 1'
#
loop_
_entity.id
_entity.type
_entity.pdbx_description
1 polymer ?
#
loop_
_entity_poly.entity_id
_entity_poly.type
_entity_poly.pdbx_seq_one_letter_code
_entity_poly.pdbx_strand_id
1 'polypeptide(L)'
;AAVPYYERALQISSRIQIGSTVLVTTGDSFNVADLDCIEDDIAEVSWLVTGTDDTINLSTVALGVLLSSLEIQIRILLNLGRCMMQLAEIDNHILSRTSAYRESACRAFSLASALETVNKKKKVKAPLVQSILLLRSQAFAARGRLYEATQDLDMLLERFPDYKQGRKWKETLQGLKAEKLKSDKKLVKSMSRWIETAMNATEADSPF
;
A
#
# COMPACT_ATOMS: atom_id res chain seq x y z
N ALA A 1 21.27 -8.47 5.54
CA ALA A 1 20.76 -8.06 4.21
C ALA A 1 19.77 -9.10 3.68
N ALA A 2 18.47 -8.97 4.00
CA ALA A 2 17.44 -9.96 3.63
C ALA A 2 16.66 -9.61 2.36
N VAL A 3 16.56 -8.31 2.01
CA VAL A 3 15.80 -7.80 0.86
C VAL A 3 16.14 -8.51 -0.47
N PRO A 4 17.41 -8.66 -0.87
CA PRO A 4 17.74 -9.28 -2.17
C PRO A 4 17.26 -10.74 -2.28
N TYR A 5 17.20 -11.47 -1.16
CA TYR A 5 16.69 -12.85 -1.15
C TYR A 5 15.19 -12.91 -1.40
N TYR A 6 14.42 -11.95 -0.85
CA TYR A 6 12.98 -11.87 -1.10
C TYR A 6 12.67 -11.40 -2.53
N GLU A 7 13.42 -10.45 -3.06
CA GLU A 7 13.30 -10.03 -4.46
C GLU A 7 13.60 -11.19 -5.41
N ARG A 8 14.68 -11.95 -5.16
CA ARG A 8 15.01 -13.13 -5.95
C ARG A 8 13.93 -14.21 -5.84
N ALA A 9 13.38 -14.42 -4.65
CA ALA A 9 12.28 -15.36 -4.44
C ALA A 9 11.01 -14.94 -5.18
N LEU A 10 10.70 -13.63 -5.25
CA LEU A 10 9.59 -13.12 -6.08
C LEU A 10 9.85 -13.39 -7.56
N GLN A 11 11.02 -13.02 -8.09
CA GLN A 11 11.38 -13.28 -9.49
C GLN A 11 11.16 -14.73 -9.91
N ILE A 12 11.47 -15.68 -9.03
CA ILE A 12 11.27 -17.12 -9.30
C ILE A 12 9.80 -17.51 -9.19
N SER A 13 9.06 -16.95 -8.23
CA SER A 13 7.68 -17.32 -7.91
C SER A 13 6.61 -16.50 -8.65
N SER A 14 6.99 -15.47 -9.41
CA SER A 14 6.09 -14.54 -10.10
C SER A 14 6.35 -14.46 -11.61
N ARG A 15 6.54 -15.62 -12.27
CA ARG A 15 6.72 -15.67 -13.72
C ARG A 15 5.46 -15.18 -14.43
N ILE A 16 5.67 -14.31 -15.42
CA ILE A 16 4.62 -13.77 -16.28
C ILE A 16 4.70 -14.54 -17.60
N GLN A 17 3.58 -15.16 -18.00
CA GLN A 17 3.48 -15.90 -19.24
C GLN A 17 2.03 -15.91 -19.74
N ILE A 18 1.82 -16.23 -21.02
CA ILE A 18 0.48 -16.40 -21.59
C ILE A 18 -0.30 -17.48 -20.80
N GLY A 19 -1.58 -17.21 -20.54
CA GLY A 19 -2.48 -18.03 -19.74
C GLY A 19 -2.25 -17.94 -18.22
N SER A 20 -1.41 -17.00 -17.75
CA SER A 20 -1.22 -16.76 -16.33
C SER A 20 -2.12 -15.64 -15.81
N THR A 21 -2.50 -15.75 -14.53
CA THR A 21 -3.14 -14.65 -13.80
C THR A 21 -2.06 -13.69 -13.30
N VAL A 22 -2.28 -12.39 -13.45
CA VAL A 22 -1.35 -11.33 -13.04
C VAL A 22 -2.03 -10.26 -12.20
N LEU A 23 -1.21 -9.56 -11.40
CA LEU A 23 -1.59 -8.31 -10.75
C LEU A 23 -1.08 -7.14 -11.57
N VAL A 24 -1.99 -6.27 -11.99
CA VAL A 24 -1.71 -5.08 -12.81
C VAL A 24 -1.89 -3.83 -11.97
N THR A 25 -0.96 -2.89 -12.09
CA THR A 25 -1.03 -1.59 -11.40
C THR A 25 -2.01 -0.67 -12.12
N THR A 26 -3.05 -0.24 -11.43
CA THR A 26 -4.00 0.77 -11.92
C THR A 26 -4.00 1.96 -10.97
N GLY A 27 -3.11 2.92 -11.21
CA GLY A 27 -2.87 4.03 -10.29
C GLY A 27 -2.30 3.55 -8.95
N ASP A 28 -3.06 3.72 -7.88
CA ASP A 28 -2.70 3.36 -6.50
C ASP A 28 -3.15 1.95 -6.08
N SER A 29 -3.88 1.24 -6.94
CA SER A 29 -4.43 -0.09 -6.67
C SER A 29 -3.84 -1.17 -7.58
N PHE A 30 -4.12 -2.43 -7.21
CA PHE A 30 -3.77 -3.60 -8.02
C PHE A 30 -5.04 -4.34 -8.40
N ASN A 31 -5.21 -4.55 -9.70
CA ASN A 31 -6.31 -5.33 -10.26
C ASN A 31 -5.79 -6.68 -10.74
N VAL A 32 -6.67 -7.67 -10.75
CA VAL A 32 -6.36 -9.02 -11.19
C VAL A 32 -6.83 -9.20 -12.62
N ALA A 33 -5.96 -9.72 -13.49
CA ALA A 33 -6.29 -10.01 -14.88
C ALA A 33 -5.67 -11.35 -15.30
N ASP A 34 -6.28 -12.03 -16.26
CA ASP A 34 -5.67 -13.16 -16.96
C ASP A 34 -5.01 -12.65 -18.24
N LEU A 35 -3.81 -13.16 -18.53
CA LEU A 35 -3.06 -12.81 -19.73
C LEU A 35 -3.41 -13.73 -20.89
N ASP A 36 -3.93 -13.16 -21.97
CA ASP A 36 -4.35 -13.91 -23.15
C ASP A 36 -3.29 -13.90 -24.25
N CYS A 37 -2.63 -12.76 -24.47
CA CYS A 37 -1.57 -12.60 -25.46
C CYS A 37 -0.49 -11.62 -24.99
N ILE A 38 0.74 -11.76 -25.49
CA ILE A 38 1.84 -10.82 -25.27
C ILE A 38 2.56 -10.61 -26.60
N GLU A 39 2.61 -9.36 -27.07
CA GLU A 39 3.28 -8.93 -28.31
C GLU A 39 3.94 -7.57 -28.09
N ASP A 40 5.23 -7.44 -28.40
CA ASP A 40 5.99 -6.18 -28.36
C ASP A 40 5.75 -5.29 -27.11
N ASP A 41 5.94 -5.86 -25.91
CA ASP A 41 5.72 -5.22 -24.60
C ASP A 41 4.27 -4.80 -24.30
N ILE A 42 3.33 -5.20 -25.15
CA ILE A 42 1.89 -5.04 -24.97
C ILE A 42 1.30 -6.40 -24.60
N ALA A 43 0.34 -6.40 -23.68
CA ALA A 43 -0.39 -7.59 -23.27
C ALA A 43 -1.89 -7.37 -23.41
N GLU A 44 -2.56 -8.36 -23.99
CA GLU A 44 -4.02 -8.47 -23.96
C GLU A 44 -4.43 -9.18 -22.68
N VAL A 45 -5.37 -8.57 -21.96
CA VAL A 45 -5.79 -9.04 -20.65
C VAL A 45 -7.30 -9.11 -20.52
N SER A 46 -7.76 -10.15 -19.83
CA SER A 46 -9.14 -10.29 -19.37
C SER A 46 -9.22 -9.92 -17.88
N TRP A 47 -9.90 -8.83 -17.54
CA TRP A 47 -10.04 -8.38 -16.15
C TRP A 47 -10.97 -9.30 -15.35
N LEU A 48 -10.49 -9.94 -14.27
CA LEU A 48 -11.29 -10.90 -13.49
C LEU A 48 -12.48 -10.27 -12.74
N VAL A 49 -12.42 -8.98 -12.46
CA VAL A 49 -13.46 -8.27 -11.68
C VAL A 49 -14.62 -7.83 -12.57
N THR A 50 -14.31 -7.24 -13.72
CA THR A 50 -15.30 -6.70 -14.66
C THR A 50 -15.69 -7.70 -15.75
N GLY A 51 -14.85 -8.69 -16.03
CA GLY A 51 -15.01 -9.62 -17.15
C GLY A 51 -14.83 -8.96 -18.51
N THR A 52 -14.12 -7.82 -18.56
CA THR A 52 -13.87 -7.06 -19.78
C THR A 52 -12.45 -7.28 -20.26
N ASP A 53 -12.27 -7.24 -21.58
CA ASP A 53 -10.95 -7.35 -22.20
C ASP A 53 -10.35 -5.95 -22.39
N ASP A 54 -9.03 -5.86 -22.28
CA ASP A 54 -8.29 -4.61 -22.43
C ASP A 54 -6.85 -4.88 -22.89
N THR A 55 -6.16 -3.82 -23.26
CA THR A 55 -4.77 -3.86 -23.70
C THR A 55 -3.91 -3.01 -22.77
N ILE A 56 -2.88 -3.61 -22.18
CA ILE A 56 -2.01 -2.95 -21.22
C ILE A 56 -0.54 -3.04 -21.63
N ASN A 57 0.27 -2.09 -21.18
CA ASN A 57 1.72 -2.25 -21.26
C ASN A 57 2.20 -3.27 -20.22
N LEU A 58 3.09 -4.17 -20.62
CA LEU A 58 3.69 -5.19 -19.74
C LEU A 58 4.41 -4.56 -18.53
N SER A 59 4.92 -3.34 -18.69
CA SER A 59 5.53 -2.56 -17.59
C SER A 59 4.57 -2.20 -16.45
N THR A 60 3.26 -2.29 -16.66
CA THR A 60 2.24 -2.06 -15.62
C THR A 60 1.95 -3.32 -14.80
N VAL A 61 2.38 -4.49 -15.29
CA VAL A 61 2.26 -5.76 -14.57
C VAL A 61 3.22 -5.76 -13.39
N ALA A 62 2.66 -5.83 -12.19
CA ALA A 62 3.43 -5.79 -10.95
C ALA A 62 3.89 -7.17 -10.49
N LEU A 63 3.07 -8.21 -10.73
CA LEU A 63 3.36 -9.55 -10.22
C LEU A 63 2.61 -10.64 -10.99
N GLY A 64 3.31 -11.68 -11.45
CA GLY A 64 2.69 -12.94 -11.88
C GLY A 64 2.16 -13.74 -10.68
N VAL A 65 0.94 -14.26 -10.77
CA VAL A 65 0.31 -15.04 -9.68
C VAL A 65 0.53 -16.53 -9.88
N LEU A 66 1.13 -17.17 -8.89
CA LEU A 66 1.31 -18.62 -8.88
C LEU A 66 0.35 -19.26 -7.89
N LEU A 67 -0.83 -19.70 -8.37
CA LEU A 67 -1.92 -20.21 -7.53
C LEU A 67 -1.52 -21.39 -6.61
N SER A 68 -0.59 -22.25 -7.07
CA SER A 68 -0.05 -23.36 -6.25
C SER A 68 0.72 -22.84 -5.03
N SER A 69 1.40 -21.71 -5.16
CA SER A 69 2.31 -21.11 -4.17
C SER A 69 1.84 -19.75 -3.62
N LEU A 70 0.55 -19.44 -3.73
CA LEU A 70 -0.04 -18.15 -3.32
C LEU A 70 0.37 -17.72 -1.89
N GLU A 71 0.27 -18.63 -0.92
CA GLU A 71 0.68 -18.33 0.47
C GLU A 71 2.16 -18.01 0.61
N ILE A 72 3.01 -18.61 -0.23
CA ILE A 72 4.46 -18.35 -0.24
C ILE A 72 4.72 -16.96 -0.81
N GLN A 73 4.09 -16.60 -1.93
CA GLN A 73 4.20 -15.24 -2.50
C GLN A 73 3.75 -14.17 -1.49
N ILE A 74 2.62 -14.39 -0.81
CA ILE A 74 2.14 -13.53 0.27
C ILE A 74 3.18 -13.40 1.40
N ARG A 75 3.75 -14.51 1.87
CA ARG A 75 4.78 -14.48 2.93
C ARG A 75 6.04 -13.74 2.51
N ILE A 76 6.48 -13.91 1.26
CA ILE A 76 7.63 -13.19 0.71
C ILE A 76 7.34 -11.69 0.72
N LEU A 77 6.19 -11.25 0.20
CA LEU A 77 5.79 -9.84 0.19
C LEU A 77 5.66 -9.25 1.60
N LEU A 78 5.08 -9.98 2.55
CA LEU A 78 4.95 -9.54 3.94
C LEU A 78 6.33 -9.33 4.58
N ASN A 79 7.29 -10.22 4.32
CA ASN A 79 8.63 -10.08 4.87
C ASN A 79 9.44 -8.98 4.17
N LEU A 80 9.29 -8.85 2.86
CA LEU A 80 9.89 -7.74 2.10
C LEU A 80 9.38 -6.40 2.64
N GLY A 81 8.07 -6.24 2.81
CA GLY A 81 7.47 -5.02 3.35
C GLY A 81 7.95 -4.70 4.78
N ARG A 82 8.10 -5.72 5.65
CA ARG A 82 8.69 -5.54 6.99
C ARG A 82 10.14 -5.05 6.92
N CYS A 83 10.96 -5.64 6.05
CA CYS A 83 12.33 -5.19 5.85
C CYS A 83 12.37 -3.72 5.39
N MET A 84 11.49 -3.33 4.47
CA MET A 84 11.40 -1.95 4.02
C MET A 84 10.96 -1.00 5.13
N MET A 85 9.99 -1.37 5.97
CA MET A 85 9.62 -0.57 7.15
C MET A 85 10.80 -0.41 8.11
N GLN A 86 11.54 -1.48 8.41
CA GLN A 86 12.72 -1.42 9.28
C GLN A 86 13.83 -0.52 8.70
N LEU A 87 14.08 -0.61 7.39
CA LEU A 87 15.04 0.28 6.72
C LEU A 87 14.60 1.75 6.80
N ALA A 88 13.30 2.02 6.67
CA ALA A 88 12.77 3.36 6.82
C ALA A 88 12.96 3.94 8.23
N GLU A 89 13.01 3.09 9.28
CA GLU A 89 13.26 3.50 10.66
C GLU A 89 14.76 3.72 10.94
N ILE A 90 15.64 2.95 10.31
CA ILE A 90 17.10 3.06 10.50
C ILE A 90 17.65 4.28 9.74
N ASP A 91 17.20 4.50 8.49
CA ASP A 91 17.71 5.56 7.61
C ASP A 91 17.05 6.93 7.85
N ASN A 92 16.56 7.19 9.07
CA ASN A 92 15.86 8.45 9.43
C ASN A 92 16.67 9.74 9.15
N HIS A 93 17.98 9.63 8.89
CA HIS A 93 18.85 10.75 8.53
C HIS A 93 18.78 11.15 7.05
N ILE A 94 18.25 10.30 6.17
CA ILE A 94 18.15 10.55 4.72
C ILE A 94 16.67 10.49 4.30
N LEU A 95 15.97 11.62 4.44
CA LEU A 95 14.53 11.75 4.18
C LEU A 95 14.05 11.17 2.84
N SER A 96 14.87 11.28 1.78
CA SER A 96 14.53 10.75 0.45
C SER A 96 14.43 9.22 0.42
N ARG A 97 15.33 8.51 1.12
CA ARG A 97 15.34 7.05 1.18
C ARG A 97 14.24 6.52 2.09
N THR A 98 14.02 7.18 3.23
CA THR A 98 12.93 6.83 4.15
C THR A 98 11.57 6.82 3.45
N SER A 99 11.28 7.83 2.63
CA SER A 99 10.02 7.88 1.86
C SER A 99 9.90 6.72 0.87
N ALA A 100 10.97 6.44 0.12
CA ALA A 100 11.00 5.35 -0.86
C ALA A 100 10.80 3.96 -0.22
N TYR A 101 11.40 3.72 0.95
CA TYR A 101 11.21 2.48 1.69
C TYR A 101 9.78 2.34 2.22
N ARG A 102 9.18 3.41 2.76
CA ARG A 102 7.78 3.37 3.20
C ARG A 102 6.82 3.14 2.04
N GLU A 103 7.08 3.75 0.89
CA GLU A 103 6.30 3.48 -0.32
C GLU A 103 6.43 2.02 -0.77
N SER A 104 7.66 1.49 -0.81
CA SER A 104 7.92 0.11 -1.19
C SER A 104 7.24 -0.88 -0.23
N ALA A 105 7.24 -0.58 1.07
CA ALA A 105 6.50 -1.36 2.07
C ALA A 105 4.99 -1.37 1.79
N CYS A 106 4.39 -0.20 1.56
CA CYS A 106 2.98 -0.10 1.18
C CYS A 106 2.67 -0.93 -0.06
N ARG A 107 3.48 -0.81 -1.13
CA ARG A 107 3.30 -1.58 -2.37
C ARG A 107 3.36 -3.09 -2.11
N ALA A 108 4.33 -3.56 -1.35
CA ALA A 108 4.47 -4.98 -1.01
C ALA A 108 3.23 -5.51 -0.26
N PHE A 109 2.75 -4.79 0.75
CA PHE A 109 1.55 -5.20 1.50
C PHE A 109 0.26 -5.09 0.69
N SER A 110 0.15 -4.09 -0.19
CA SER A 110 -0.97 -3.97 -1.12
C SER A 110 -1.01 -5.11 -2.15
N LEU A 111 0.15 -5.52 -2.69
CA LEU A 111 0.25 -6.71 -3.54
C LEU A 111 -0.16 -7.97 -2.78
N ALA A 112 0.30 -8.14 -1.53
CA ALA A 112 -0.08 -9.28 -0.70
C ALA A 112 -1.60 -9.34 -0.44
N SER A 113 -2.23 -8.18 -0.24
CA SER A 113 -3.69 -8.08 -0.12
C SER A 113 -4.40 -8.37 -1.44
N ALA A 114 -3.88 -7.92 -2.57
CA ALA A 114 -4.48 -8.23 -3.87
C ALA A 114 -4.41 -9.74 -4.14
N LEU A 115 -3.28 -10.39 -3.84
CA LEU A 115 -3.13 -11.85 -3.90
C LEU A 115 -4.17 -12.61 -3.04
N GLU A 116 -4.53 -12.09 -1.88
CA GLU A 116 -5.58 -12.70 -1.03
C GLU A 116 -6.94 -12.78 -1.74
N THR A 117 -7.22 -11.84 -2.64
CA THR A 117 -8.49 -11.75 -3.36
C THR A 117 -8.54 -12.57 -4.66
N VAL A 118 -7.39 -13.02 -5.19
CA VAL A 118 -7.29 -13.67 -6.51
C VAL A 118 -8.08 -14.98 -6.58
N ASN A 119 -8.08 -15.79 -5.52
CA ASN A 119 -8.69 -17.12 -5.55
C ASN A 119 -9.73 -17.35 -4.46
N LYS A 120 -11.00 -17.15 -4.80
CA LYS A 120 -12.15 -17.40 -3.90
C LYS A 120 -12.24 -18.87 -3.44
N LYS A 121 -11.70 -19.82 -4.21
CA LYS A 121 -11.74 -21.26 -3.88
C LYS A 121 -10.64 -21.66 -2.89
N LYS A 122 -9.44 -21.07 -3.01
CA LYS A 122 -8.29 -21.36 -2.13
C LYS A 122 -8.13 -20.23 -1.11
N LYS A 123 -8.87 -20.34 -0.01
CA LYS A 123 -8.83 -19.35 1.08
C LYS A 123 -7.43 -19.26 1.69
N VAL A 124 -6.88 -18.05 1.71
CA VAL A 124 -5.65 -17.75 2.45
C VAL A 124 -5.91 -17.94 3.95
N LYS A 125 -4.96 -18.56 4.65
CA LYS A 125 -5.08 -18.80 6.10
C LYS A 125 -5.26 -17.50 6.88
N ALA A 126 -6.15 -17.54 7.87
CA ALA A 126 -6.49 -16.38 8.72
C ALA A 126 -5.28 -15.62 9.29
N PRO A 127 -4.19 -16.24 9.80
CA PRO A 127 -3.04 -15.50 10.30
C PRO A 127 -2.31 -14.66 9.24
N LEU A 128 -2.33 -15.10 7.97
CA LEU A 128 -1.76 -14.31 6.87
C LEU A 128 -2.67 -13.12 6.55
N VAL A 129 -3.98 -13.32 6.50
CA VAL A 129 -4.96 -12.24 6.29
C VAL A 129 -4.85 -11.18 7.40
N GLN A 130 -4.75 -11.62 8.66
CA GLN A 130 -4.51 -10.74 9.80
C GLN A 130 -3.22 -9.93 9.64
N SER A 131 -2.13 -10.59 9.22
CA SER A 131 -0.84 -9.93 8.99
C SER A 131 -0.89 -8.93 7.83
N ILE A 132 -1.57 -9.25 6.73
CA ILE A 132 -1.75 -8.37 5.57
C ILE A 132 -2.42 -7.07 6.01
N LEU A 133 -3.61 -7.17 6.61
CA LEU A 133 -4.40 -6.00 6.98
C LEU A 133 -3.71 -5.15 8.06
N LEU A 134 -3.13 -5.80 9.08
CA LEU A 134 -2.42 -5.08 10.15
C LEU A 134 -1.20 -4.32 9.60
N LEU A 135 -0.32 -4.99 8.84
CA LEU A 135 0.91 -4.37 8.36
C LEU A 135 0.64 -3.32 7.29
N ARG A 136 -0.35 -3.53 6.42
CA ARG A 136 -0.74 -2.53 5.43
C ARG A 136 -1.32 -1.28 6.10
N SER A 137 -2.16 -1.46 7.13
CA SER A 137 -2.66 -0.36 7.96
C SER A 137 -1.51 0.45 8.59
N GLN A 138 -0.52 -0.23 9.16
CA GLN A 138 0.68 0.40 9.73
C GLN A 138 1.49 1.16 8.69
N ALA A 139 1.70 0.57 7.51
CA ALA A 139 2.44 1.22 6.43
C ALA A 139 1.71 2.47 5.90
N PHE A 140 0.38 2.41 5.73
CA PHE A 140 -0.41 3.58 5.36
C PHE A 140 -0.30 4.69 6.42
N ALA A 141 -0.41 4.35 7.70
CA ALA A 141 -0.25 5.33 8.78
C ALA A 141 1.14 5.97 8.78
N ALA A 142 2.21 5.19 8.54
CA ALA A 142 3.58 5.70 8.44
C ALA A 142 3.80 6.67 7.26
N ARG A 143 2.91 6.66 6.26
CA ARG A 143 2.85 7.63 5.15
C ARG A 143 1.85 8.77 5.38
N GLY A 144 1.21 8.85 6.55
CA GLY A 144 0.19 9.86 6.86
C GLY A 144 -1.17 9.62 6.20
N ARG A 145 -1.36 8.47 5.53
CA ARG A 145 -2.60 8.00 4.89
C ARG A 145 -3.52 7.35 5.94
N LEU A 146 -4.02 8.18 6.85
CA LEU A 146 -4.79 7.70 8.02
C LEU A 146 -6.17 7.15 7.66
N TYR A 147 -6.74 7.55 6.53
CA TYR A 147 -8.04 7.05 6.07
C TYR A 147 -7.94 5.58 5.67
N GLU A 148 -7.01 5.25 4.78
CA GLU A 148 -6.74 3.90 4.29
C GLU A 148 -6.24 2.99 5.42
N ALA A 149 -5.40 3.53 6.31
CA ALA A 149 -5.00 2.81 7.52
C ALA A 149 -6.21 2.40 8.38
N THR A 150 -7.24 3.24 8.44
CA THR A 150 -8.47 2.96 9.19
C THR A 150 -9.32 1.91 8.50
N GLN A 151 -9.50 2.01 7.18
CA GLN A 151 -10.26 1.03 6.42
C GLN A 151 -9.71 -0.38 6.58
N ASP A 152 -8.38 -0.54 6.49
CA ASP A 152 -7.72 -1.84 6.70
C ASP A 152 -7.92 -2.37 8.12
N LEU A 153 -7.86 -1.48 9.12
CA LEU A 153 -8.02 -1.87 10.52
C LEU A 153 -9.46 -2.23 10.86
N ASP A 154 -10.43 -1.48 10.33
CA ASP A 154 -11.85 -1.78 10.52
C ASP A 154 -12.18 -3.12 9.85
N MET A 155 -11.68 -3.38 8.63
CA MET A 155 -11.81 -4.67 7.98
C MET A 155 -11.16 -5.82 8.79
N LEU A 156 -9.99 -5.57 9.39
CA LEU A 156 -9.32 -6.55 10.26
C LEU A 156 -10.16 -6.90 11.47
N LEU A 157 -10.74 -5.90 12.14
CA LEU A 157 -11.52 -6.09 13.37
C LEU A 157 -12.95 -6.58 13.10
N GLU A 158 -13.50 -6.32 11.91
CA GLU A 158 -14.75 -6.90 11.45
C GLU A 158 -14.58 -8.41 11.20
N ARG A 159 -13.50 -8.81 10.51
CA ARG A 159 -13.21 -10.23 10.22
C ARG A 159 -12.67 -11.00 11.43
N PHE A 160 -11.94 -10.32 12.32
CA PHE A 160 -11.27 -10.93 13.48
C PHE A 160 -11.43 -10.05 14.74
N PRO A 161 -12.63 -10.00 15.35
CA PRO A 161 -12.93 -9.10 16.47
C PRO A 161 -12.00 -9.27 17.68
N ASP A 162 -11.50 -10.50 17.89
CA ASP A 162 -10.65 -10.87 19.02
C ASP A 162 -9.14 -10.71 18.79
N TYR A 163 -8.75 -10.15 17.66
CA TYR A 163 -7.34 -9.99 17.33
C TYR A 163 -6.68 -8.88 18.19
N LYS A 164 -5.97 -9.31 19.24
CA LYS A 164 -5.33 -8.44 20.25
C LYS A 164 -4.44 -7.35 19.64
N GLN A 165 -3.63 -7.70 18.65
CA GLN A 165 -2.74 -6.73 18.00
C GLN A 165 -3.52 -5.66 17.21
N GLY A 166 -4.63 -6.03 16.56
CA GLY A 166 -5.51 -5.08 15.90
C GLY A 166 -6.12 -4.08 16.88
N ARG A 167 -6.61 -4.54 18.04
CA ARG A 167 -7.16 -3.65 19.07
C ARG A 167 -6.12 -2.68 19.64
N LYS A 168 -4.90 -3.16 19.94
CA LYS A 168 -3.78 -2.29 20.36
C LYS A 168 -3.43 -1.27 19.28
N TRP A 169 -3.43 -1.69 18.02
CA TRP A 169 -3.16 -0.79 16.90
C TRP A 169 -4.26 0.28 16.73
N LYS A 170 -5.52 -0.05 17.03
CA LYS A 170 -6.64 0.91 17.01
C LYS A 170 -6.43 2.09 17.94
N GLU A 171 -5.99 1.84 19.17
CA GLU A 171 -5.66 2.88 20.14
C GLU A 171 -4.54 3.78 19.60
N THR A 172 -3.50 3.17 19.03
CA THR A 172 -2.36 3.91 18.43
C THR A 172 -2.82 4.79 17.27
N LEU A 173 -3.63 4.24 16.36
CA LEU A 173 -4.13 4.96 15.19
C LEU A 173 -5.07 6.11 15.56
N GLN A 174 -5.88 5.94 16.62
CA GLN A 174 -6.70 7.02 17.17
C GLN A 174 -5.85 8.17 17.74
N GLY A 175 -4.76 7.84 18.44
CA GLY A 175 -3.77 8.82 18.89
C GLY A 175 -3.18 9.62 17.73
N LEU A 176 -2.70 8.94 16.69
CA LEU A 176 -2.14 9.57 15.48
C LEU A 176 -3.15 10.51 14.79
N LYS A 177 -4.43 10.11 14.71
CA LYS A 177 -5.50 10.96 14.14
C LYS A 177 -5.71 12.22 14.97
N ALA A 178 -5.76 12.10 16.29
CA ALA A 178 -5.95 13.23 17.19
C ALA A 178 -4.77 14.22 17.10
N GLU A 179 -3.54 13.70 17.04
CA GLU A 179 -2.33 14.50 16.85
C GLU A 179 -2.32 15.22 15.51
N LYS A 180 -2.67 14.53 14.42
CA LYS A 180 -2.78 15.15 13.08
C LYS A 180 -3.80 16.29 13.09
N LEU A 181 -5.00 16.06 13.63
CA LEU A 181 -6.03 17.10 13.73
C LEU A 181 -5.56 18.32 14.56
N LYS A 182 -4.81 18.09 15.64
CA LYS A 182 -4.24 19.17 16.47
C LYS A 182 -3.20 19.97 15.69
N SER A 183 -2.34 19.30 14.93
CA SER A 183 -1.32 19.93 14.08
C SER A 183 -1.97 20.73 12.94
N ASP A 184 -2.96 20.17 12.26
CA ASP A 184 -3.69 20.84 11.18
C ASP A 184 -4.40 22.10 11.69
N LYS A 185 -5.06 22.03 12.85
CA LYS A 185 -5.69 23.21 13.50
C LYS A 185 -4.67 24.30 13.83
N LYS A 186 -3.45 23.95 14.26
CA LYS A 186 -2.39 24.91 14.53
C LYS A 186 -1.89 25.55 13.23
N LEU A 187 -1.70 24.75 12.18
CA LEU A 187 -1.27 25.22 10.87
C LEU A 187 -2.28 26.22 10.28
N VAL A 188 -3.57 25.88 10.28
CA VAL A 188 -4.64 26.77 9.81
C VAL A 188 -4.62 28.10 10.54
N LYS A 189 -4.54 28.10 11.89
CA LYS A 189 -4.44 29.34 12.67
C LYS A 189 -3.20 30.17 12.32
N SER A 190 -2.07 29.52 12.08
CA SER A 190 -0.84 30.20 11.67
C SER A 190 -0.97 30.83 10.30
N MET A 191 -1.56 30.10 9.33
CA MET A 191 -1.81 30.61 7.98
C MET A 191 -2.78 31.79 7.99
N SER A 192 -3.87 31.72 8.75
CA SER A 192 -4.81 32.85 8.89
C SER A 192 -4.12 34.10 9.41
N ARG A 193 -3.28 33.99 10.43
CA ARG A 193 -2.51 35.14 10.96
C ARG A 193 -1.54 35.72 9.93
N TRP A 194 -0.90 34.87 9.13
CA TRP A 194 0.01 35.32 8.07
C TRP A 194 -0.75 36.07 6.98
N ILE A 195 -1.92 35.58 6.59
CA ILE A 195 -2.79 36.25 5.62
C ILE A 195 -3.26 37.60 6.18
N GLU A 196 -3.75 37.65 7.42
CA GLU A 196 -4.14 38.91 8.07
C GLU A 196 -2.99 39.92 8.14
N THR A 197 -1.78 39.46 8.49
CA THR A 197 -0.58 40.32 8.54
C THR A 197 -0.22 40.85 7.16
N ALA A 198 -0.29 40.01 6.12
CA ALA A 198 -0.01 40.42 4.75
C ALA A 198 -1.05 41.42 4.23
N MET A 199 -2.34 41.19 4.49
CA MET A 199 -3.43 42.08 4.09
C MET A 199 -3.27 43.47 4.72
N ASN A 200 -3.01 43.53 6.04
CA ASN A 200 -2.82 44.79 6.75
C ASN A 200 -1.55 45.54 6.32
N ALA A 201 -0.50 44.83 5.87
CA ALA A 201 0.70 45.45 5.32
C ALA A 201 0.44 46.10 3.95
N THR A 202 -0.35 45.47 3.08
CA THR A 202 -0.75 46.06 1.79
C THR A 202 -1.66 47.28 1.91
N GLU A 203 -2.50 47.35 2.95
CA GLU A 203 -3.33 48.53 3.21
C GLU A 203 -2.51 49.72 3.72
N ALA A 204 -1.41 49.47 4.43
CA ALA A 204 -0.51 50.52 4.94
C ALA A 204 0.41 51.12 3.85
N ASP A 205 0.70 50.38 2.78
CA ASP A 205 1.57 50.80 1.67
C ASP A 205 0.79 51.35 0.45
N SER A 206 -0.54 51.48 0.52
CA SER A 206 -1.34 52.10 -0.54
C SER A 206 -1.29 53.63 -0.42
N PRO A 207 -0.68 54.37 -1.38
CA PRO A 207 -0.57 55.82 -1.31
C PRO A 207 -1.85 56.46 -1.87
N PHE A 208 -2.92 56.44 -1.08
CA PHE A 208 -4.10 57.29 -1.26
C PHE A 208 -4.61 57.79 0.08
#